data_AF-A0A811URN7-F1
#
_entry.id   AF-A0A811URN7-F1
#
_cell.length_a   1.000
_cell.length_b   1.000
_cell.length_c   1.000
_cell.angle_alpha   90.00
_cell.angle_beta   90.00
_cell.angle_gamma   90.00
#
_symmetry.space_group_name_H-M   'P 1'
#
loop_
_entity.id
_entity.type
_entity.pdbx_description
1 polymer ?
#
loop_
_entity_poly.entity_id
_entity_poly.type
_entity_poly.pdbx_seq_one_letter_code
_entity_poly.pdbx_strand_id
1 'polypeptide(L)'
;ATTTTQFRSHSGAHCGVARPIHLPFVSAAVNCDDPVRFAEQLIVEINSQVVLFRDMLIHVGQARDCPELREKIRKLRRTCVEACKHTGQIIMPQVKR
;
A
#
# COMPACT_ATOMS: atom_id res chain seq x y z
N ALA A 1 -6.05 -11.52 -25.84
CA ALA A 1 -6.05 -12.87 -25.26
C ALA A 1 -5.47 -12.75 -23.85
N THR A 2 -6.32 -12.76 -22.84
CA THR A 2 -5.91 -12.63 -21.44
C THR A 2 -6.40 -13.87 -20.72
N THR A 3 -5.46 -14.73 -20.33
CA THR A 3 -5.74 -16.03 -19.75
C THR A 3 -6.27 -15.86 -18.32
N THR A 4 -7.58 -16.07 -18.14
CA THR A 4 -8.22 -16.18 -16.82
C THR A 4 -7.97 -17.59 -16.28
N THR A 5 -7.01 -17.72 -15.37
CA THR A 5 -6.84 -18.97 -14.60
C THR A 5 -7.81 -18.95 -13.42
N GLN A 6 -8.91 -19.71 -13.50
CA GLN A 6 -9.79 -20.00 -12.37
C GLN A 6 -9.16 -21.09 -11.50
N PHE A 7 -8.80 -20.75 -10.26
CA PHE A 7 -8.46 -21.75 -9.24
C PHE A 7 -9.74 -22.11 -8.47
N ARG A 8 -10.08 -23.40 -8.45
CA ARG A 8 -11.30 -23.95 -7.84
C ARG A 8 -11.05 -24.18 -6.35
N SER A 9 -11.67 -23.38 -5.49
CA SER A 9 -11.53 -23.49 -4.03
C SER A 9 -12.43 -24.59 -3.46
N HIS A 10 -11.83 -25.55 -2.75
CA HIS A 10 -12.54 -26.38 -1.77
C HIS A 10 -12.42 -25.73 -0.38
N SER A 11 -13.57 -25.39 0.19
CA SER A 11 -13.89 -25.22 1.62
C SER A 11 -12.91 -24.44 2.50
N GLY A 12 -13.27 -23.19 2.80
CA GLY A 12 -12.65 -22.36 3.82
C GLY A 12 -13.05 -20.90 3.60
N ALA A 13 -13.68 -20.27 4.59
CA ALA A 13 -14.18 -18.90 4.50
C ALA A 13 -13.04 -17.89 4.28
N HIS A 14 -12.71 -17.61 3.02
CA HIS A 14 -11.90 -16.47 2.63
C HIS A 14 -12.82 -15.42 2.01
N CYS A 15 -13.07 -14.34 2.75
CA CYS A 15 -13.60 -13.11 2.19
C CYS A 15 -12.52 -12.51 1.26
N GLY A 16 -12.45 -13.03 0.03
CA GLY A 16 -11.59 -12.52 -1.02
C GLY A 16 -12.21 -11.27 -1.62
N VAL A 17 -11.80 -10.10 -1.14
CA VAL A 17 -12.07 -8.84 -1.84
C VAL A 17 -10.89 -8.55 -2.78
N ALA A 18 -11.00 -9.01 -4.02
CA ALA A 18 -10.24 -8.43 -5.12
C ALA A 18 -10.71 -6.98 -5.30
N ARG A 19 -10.00 -6.00 -4.70
CA ARG A 19 -10.33 -4.58 -4.87
C ARG A 19 -9.49 -3.97 -5.99
N PRO A 20 -10.11 -3.21 -6.91
CA PRO A 20 -9.39 -2.41 -7.90
C PRO A 20 -8.47 -1.41 -7.19
N ILE A 21 -7.29 -1.19 -7.75
CA ILE A 21 -6.17 -0.40 -7.21
C ILE A 21 -6.48 1.12 -7.12
N HIS A 22 -7.75 1.54 -7.24
CA HIS A 22 -8.11 2.93 -7.54
C HIS A 22 -9.46 3.41 -6.98
N LEU A 23 -9.88 2.94 -5.80
CA LEU A 23 -11.02 3.53 -5.08
C LEU A 23 -10.60 4.00 -3.67
N PRO A 24 -10.98 5.22 -3.25
CA PRO A 24 -10.81 5.63 -1.86
C PRO A 24 -11.69 4.71 -1.01
N PHE A 25 -11.08 3.92 -0.13
CA PHE A 25 -11.84 3.06 0.76
C PHE A 25 -12.50 3.92 1.83
N VAL A 26 -13.83 4.01 1.78
CA VAL A 26 -14.65 4.58 2.84
C VAL A 26 -14.46 3.73 4.09
N SER A 27 -13.94 4.36 5.13
CA SER A 27 -13.67 3.77 6.44
C SER A 27 -14.97 3.31 7.10
N ALA A 28 -15.24 2.00 7.05
CA ALA A 28 -16.13 1.39 8.03
C ALA A 28 -15.32 1.19 9.31
N ALA A 29 -15.80 1.75 10.42
CA ALA A 29 -15.22 1.52 11.73
C ALA A 29 -15.30 0.01 12.05
N VAL A 30 -14.15 -0.66 12.19
CA VAL A 30 -14.08 -2.09 12.52
C VAL A 30 -13.09 -2.27 13.67
N ASN A 31 -13.52 -3.04 14.66
CA ASN A 31 -12.91 -3.25 15.97
C ASN A 31 -11.38 -3.37 15.96
N CYS A 32 -10.74 -2.67 16.91
CA CYS A 32 -9.30 -2.40 16.99
C CYS A 32 -8.43 -3.58 17.47
N ASP A 33 -8.99 -4.77 17.66
CA ASP A 33 -8.31 -5.89 18.34
C ASP A 33 -7.83 -7.01 17.40
N ASP A 34 -8.05 -6.89 16.09
CA ASP A 34 -7.57 -7.89 15.12
C ASP A 34 -6.19 -7.49 14.54
N PRO A 35 -5.09 -8.19 14.92
CA PRO A 35 -3.74 -7.83 14.48
C PRO A 35 -3.54 -7.96 12.97
N VAL A 36 -4.30 -8.84 12.30
CA VAL A 36 -4.23 -9.02 10.85
C VAL A 36 -4.85 -7.83 10.13
N ARG A 37 -6.03 -7.37 10.56
CA ARG A 37 -6.68 -6.16 10.03
C ARG A 37 -5.83 -4.91 10.23
N PHE A 38 -5.17 -4.80 11.39
CA PHE A 38 -4.25 -3.69 11.65
C PHE A 38 -3.04 -3.72 10.71
N ALA A 39 -2.43 -4.89 10.51
CA ALA A 39 -1.34 -5.06 9.55
C ALA A 39 -1.78 -4.72 8.10
N GLU A 40 -2.97 -5.14 7.69
CA GLU A 40 -3.54 -4.80 6.37
C GLU A 40 -3.66 -3.28 6.19
N GLN A 41 -4.15 -2.55 7.20
CA GLN A 41 -4.26 -1.09 7.16
C GLN A 41 -2.90 -0.42 7.00
N LEU A 42 -1.89 -0.86 7.76
CA LEU A 42 -0.53 -0.32 7.67
C LEU A 42 0.11 -0.58 6.29
N ILE A 43 -0.14 -1.75 5.69
CA ILE A 43 0.35 -2.08 4.35
C ILE A 43 -0.36 -1.23 3.28
N VAL A 44 -1.67 -1.03 3.40
CA VAL A 44 -2.44 -0.16 2.49
C VAL A 44 -1.92 1.27 2.54
N GLU A 45 -1.60 1.78 3.73
CA GLU A 45 -1.04 3.11 3.91
C GLU A 45 0.36 3.26 3.29
N ILE A 46 1.24 2.25 3.43
CA ILE A 46 2.53 2.27 2.71
C ILE A 46 2.31 2.30 1.20
N ASN A 47 1.39 1.48 0.69
CA ASN A 47 1.12 1.40 -0.74
C ASN A 47 0.56 2.71 -1.29
N SER A 48 -0.29 3.43 -0.55
CA SER A 48 -0.82 4.73 -0.98
C SER A 48 0.32 5.77 -1.15
N GLN A 49 1.27 5.80 -0.22
CA GLN A 49 2.44 6.69 -0.29
C GLN A 49 3.38 6.32 -1.45
N VAL A 50 3.57 5.03 -1.71
CA VAL A 50 4.38 4.54 -2.85
C VAL A 50 3.74 4.88 -4.19
N VAL A 51 2.41 4.76 -4.31
CA VAL A 51 1.68 5.18 -5.52
C VAL A 51 1.86 6.67 -5.77
N LEU A 52 1.67 7.51 -4.75
CA LEU A 52 1.90 8.95 -4.86
C LEU A 52 3.35 9.26 -5.28
N PHE A 53 4.33 8.54 -4.70
CA PHE A 53 5.73 8.70 -5.06
C PHE A 53 6.00 8.36 -6.53
N ARG A 54 5.42 7.26 -7.02
CA ARG A 54 5.49 6.87 -8.45
C ARG A 54 4.90 7.95 -9.35
N ASP A 55 3.73 8.49 -9.01
CA ASP A 55 3.07 9.50 -9.83
C ASP A 55 3.89 10.79 -9.93
N MET A 56 4.58 11.16 -8.85
CA MET A 56 5.51 12.29 -8.85
C MET A 56 6.77 12.02 -9.68
N LEU A 57 7.27 10.78 -9.69
CA LEU A 57 8.46 10.41 -10.47
C LEU A 57 8.23 10.50 -11.99
N ILE A 58 6.99 10.30 -12.46
CA ILE A 58 6.64 10.44 -13.88
C ILE A 58 6.94 11.86 -14.41
N HIS A 59 6.93 12.86 -13.54
CA HIS A 59 7.20 14.25 -13.91
C HIS A 59 8.70 14.61 -13.94
N VAL A 60 9.59 13.72 -13.51
CA VAL A 60 11.04 13.95 -13.57
C VAL A 60 11.53 13.91 -15.02
N GLY A 61 12.33 14.89 -15.43
CA GLY A 61 12.77 15.07 -16.82
C GLY A 61 11.67 15.54 -17.77
N GLN A 62 10.46 15.85 -17.27
CA GLN A 62 9.37 16.43 -18.04
C GLN A 62 9.32 17.95 -17.83
N ALA A 63 8.46 18.65 -18.57
CA ALA A 63 8.28 20.10 -18.44
C ALA A 63 7.87 20.59 -17.02
N ARG A 64 7.35 19.67 -16.19
CA ARG A 64 6.97 19.94 -14.79
C ARG A 64 8.10 19.69 -13.78
N ASP A 65 9.28 19.28 -14.24
CA ASP A 65 10.43 19.01 -13.38
C ASP A 65 11.05 20.33 -12.88
N CYS A 66 10.75 20.68 -11.62
CA CYS A 66 11.25 21.89 -10.99
C CYS A 66 11.82 21.60 -9.58
N PRO A 67 12.61 22.51 -8.99
CA PRO A 67 13.22 22.32 -7.67
C PRO A 67 12.22 21.95 -6.57
N GLU A 68 11.03 22.55 -6.61
CA GLU A 68 9.96 22.32 -5.63
C GLU A 68 9.41 20.90 -5.73
N LEU A 69 9.16 20.41 -6.95
CA LEU A 69 8.73 19.04 -7.18
C LEU A 69 9.83 18.05 -6.73
N ARG A 70 11.08 18.31 -7.13
CA ARG A 70 12.24 17.49 -6.73
C ARG A 70 12.38 17.41 -5.21
N GLU A 71 12.13 18.50 -4.48
CA GLU A 71 12.15 18.47 -3.02
C GLU A 71 10.97 17.71 -2.42
N LYS A 72 9.76 17.83 -2.98
CA LYS A 72 8.63 16.99 -2.57
C LYS A 72 8.92 15.50 -2.78
N ILE A 73 9.51 15.12 -3.92
CA ILE A 73 9.95 13.74 -4.20
C ILE A 73 10.94 13.27 -3.14
N ARG A 74 11.94 14.08 -2.80
CA ARG A 74 12.93 13.74 -1.76
C ARG A 74 12.28 13.57 -0.38
N LYS A 75 11.35 14.44 0.00
CA LYS A 75 10.60 14.36 1.26
C LYS A 75 9.76 13.08 1.31
N LEU A 76 8.95 12.83 0.29
CA LEU A 76 8.08 11.67 0.25
C LEU A 76 8.87 10.36 0.27
N ARG A 77 10.01 10.29 -0.44
CA ARG A 77 10.91 9.13 -0.37
C ARG A 77 11.36 8.82 1.06
N ARG A 78 11.74 9.85 1.84
CA ARG A 78 12.12 9.68 3.25
C ARG A 78 10.94 9.18 4.07
N THR A 79 9.76 9.77 3.88
CA THR A 79 8.53 9.34 4.56
C THR A 79 8.20 7.87 4.28
N CYS A 80 8.22 7.44 3.02
CA CYS A 80 7.99 6.05 2.64
C CYS A 80 8.97 5.09 3.34
N VAL A 81 10.26 5.43 3.37
CA VAL A 81 11.29 4.59 4.03
C VAL A 81 11.04 4.49 5.53
N GLU A 82 10.76 5.59 6.21
CA GLU A 82 10.50 5.58 7.65
C GLU A 82 9.20 4.86 7.99
N ALA A 83 8.13 5.04 7.20
CA ALA A 83 6.88 4.30 7.34
C ALA A 83 7.10 2.79 7.17
N CYS A 84 7.86 2.37 6.16
CA CYS A 84 8.21 0.97 5.95
C CYS A 84 9.00 0.37 7.12
N LYS A 85 10.01 1.08 7.64
CA LYS A 85 10.78 0.63 8.81
C LYS A 85 9.88 0.46 10.03
N HIS A 86 9.08 1.47 10.33
CA HIS A 86 8.17 1.48 11.46
C HIS A 86 7.14 0.34 11.37
N THR A 87 6.46 0.20 10.24
CA THR A 87 5.52 -0.91 9.99
C THR A 87 6.22 -2.27 10.03
N GLY A 88 7.45 -2.36 9.55
CA GLY A 88 8.27 -3.56 9.66
C GLY A 88 8.49 -3.99 11.12
N GLN A 89 8.78 -3.05 12.03
CA GLN A 89 8.91 -3.35 13.46
C GLN A 89 7.60 -3.86 14.09
N ILE A 90 6.46 -3.44 13.56
CA ILE A 90 5.13 -3.83 14.05
C ILE A 90 4.73 -5.21 13.52
N ILE A 91 4.90 -5.45 12.22
CA ILE A 91 4.41 -6.65 11.53
C ILE A 91 5.36 -7.83 11.74
N MET A 92 6.68 -7.62 11.65
CA MET A 92 7.67 -8.71 11.68
C MET A 92 7.56 -9.61 12.92
N PRO A 93 7.32 -9.10 14.14
CA PRO A 93 7.11 -9.96 15.33
C PRO A 93 5.89 -10.90 15.22
N GLN A 94 4.91 -10.55 14.39
CA GLN A 94 3.69 -11.34 14.18
C GLN A 94 3.86 -12.39 13.07
N VAL A 95 4.86 -12.24 12.21
CA VAL A 95 5.20 -13.20 11.16
C VAL A 95 5.99 -14.35 11.78
N LYS A 96 5.28 -15.39 12.24
CA LYS A 96 5.91 -16.66 12.67
C LYS A 96 6.61 -17.32 11.48
N ARG A 97 7.87 -17.72 11.66
CA ARG A 97 8.58 -18.63 10.75
C ARG A 97 8.24 -20.08 11.06
#